data_AF-S4PCZ0-F1
#
_entry.id   AF-S4PCZ0-F1
#
_cell.length_a   1.000
_cell.length_b   1.000
_cell.length_c   1.000
_cell.angle_alpha   90.00
_cell.angle_beta   90.00
_cell.angle_gamma   90.00
#
_symmetry.space_group_name_H-M   'P 1'
#
loop_
_entity.id
_entity.type
_entity.pdbx_description
1 polymer ?
#
loop_
_entity_poly.entity_id
_entity_poly.type
_entity_poly.pdbx_seq_one_letter_code
_entity_poly.pdbx_strand_id
1 'polypeptide(L)'
;NDINEETILSLHEQGHAIDCFGIGTHLVTCQRQPALGCVYKLVEINGQPRIKLSQDVGKVTIPGHKEAYRLFGADGHALIDLLQRSTEPAPEVGQKVLCRHPFQESKRAYVIPSKVEHLYKVYWTEGRICIYPKPLVEVRERVQSSLRTLRQDIKRNLNPTPYKVAVSDNLYTFIHELWLQNAPIGELS
;
A
#
# COMPACT_ATOMS: atom_id res chain seq x y z
N ASN A 1 -13.52 19.75 24.98
CA ASN A 1 -12.23 20.32 24.56
C ASN A 1 -11.19 19.22 24.50
N ASP A 2 -10.13 19.40 23.70
CA ASP A 2 -9.04 18.41 23.48
C ASP A 2 -9.53 17.00 23.15
N ILE A 3 -10.54 16.95 22.27
CA ILE A 3 -11.16 15.69 21.85
C ILE A 3 -10.25 14.98 20.84
N ASN A 4 -10.06 13.68 21.04
CA ASN A 4 -9.40 12.77 20.12
C ASN A 4 -10.20 11.45 20.00
N GLU A 5 -9.72 10.51 19.19
CA GLU A 5 -10.38 9.22 18.95
C GLU A 5 -10.64 8.43 20.25
N GLU A 6 -9.65 8.32 21.14
CA GLU A 6 -9.77 7.58 22.40
C GLU A 6 -10.81 8.21 23.32
N THR A 7 -10.84 9.54 23.39
CA THR A 7 -11.85 10.27 24.16
C THR A 7 -13.25 10.05 23.59
N ILE A 8 -13.42 10.06 22.27
CA ILE A 8 -14.71 9.82 21.62
C ILE A 8 -15.22 8.41 21.93
N LEU A 9 -14.35 7.40 21.84
CA LEU A 9 -14.70 6.01 22.17
C LEU A 9 -15.14 5.88 23.64
N SER A 10 -14.37 6.47 24.57
CA SER A 10 -14.70 6.42 26.00
C SER A 10 -16.03 7.11 26.32
N LEU A 11 -16.33 8.25 25.69
CA LEU A 11 -17.62 8.91 25.85
C LEU A 11 -18.76 8.02 25.33
N HIS A 12 -18.57 7.34 24.20
CA HIS A 12 -19.59 6.44 23.64
C HIS A 12 -19.90 5.28 24.59
N GLU A 13 -18.88 4.70 25.21
CA GLU A 13 -19.04 3.64 26.22
C GLU A 13 -19.80 4.11 27.46
N GLN A 14 -19.71 5.40 27.81
CA GLN A 14 -20.43 6.02 28.92
C GLN A 14 -21.88 6.43 28.58
N GLY A 15 -22.33 6.23 27.34
CA GLY A 15 -23.69 6.59 26.93
C GLY A 15 -23.96 8.10 26.93
N HIS A 16 -22.99 8.91 26.47
CA HIS A 16 -23.12 10.36 26.39
C HIS A 16 -24.36 10.84 25.61
N ALA A 17 -24.82 12.07 25.86
CA ALA A 17 -25.89 12.74 25.11
C ALA A 17 -25.39 13.79 24.08
N ILE A 18 -24.09 13.81 23.77
CA ILE A 18 -23.48 14.72 22.80
C ILE A 18 -23.89 14.36 21.37
N ASP A 19 -24.41 15.32 20.60
CA ASP A 19 -24.81 15.11 19.19
C ASP A 19 -23.71 15.45 18.17
N CYS A 20 -22.78 16.34 18.52
CA CYS A 20 -21.77 16.88 17.62
C CYS A 20 -20.39 17.01 18.30
N PHE A 21 -19.33 16.59 17.60
CA PHE A 21 -17.94 16.76 18.05
C PHE A 21 -17.19 17.75 17.16
N GLY A 22 -16.74 18.86 17.73
CA GLY A 22 -15.79 19.77 17.10
C GLY A 22 -14.36 19.38 17.47
N ILE A 23 -13.59 18.88 16.51
CA ILE A 23 -12.22 18.41 16.72
C ILE A 23 -11.24 19.39 16.06
N GLY A 24 -10.44 20.07 16.89
CA GLY A 24 -9.42 21.02 16.43
C GLY A 24 -8.04 20.38 16.34
N THR A 25 -7.14 20.79 17.25
CA THR A 25 -5.70 20.49 17.26
C THR A 25 -5.35 19.03 16.96
N HIS A 26 -5.97 18.07 17.64
CA HIS A 26 -5.68 16.64 17.47
C HIS A 26 -5.85 16.15 16.02
N LEU A 27 -6.89 16.61 15.32
CA LEU A 27 -7.18 16.21 13.94
C LEU A 27 -6.29 16.94 12.94
N VAL A 28 -6.20 18.28 13.04
CA VAL A 28 -5.52 19.09 12.03
C VAL A 28 -3.99 18.96 12.07
N THR A 29 -3.42 18.64 13.24
CA THR A 29 -1.97 18.44 13.39
C THR A 29 -1.55 16.98 13.30
N CYS A 30 -2.50 16.05 13.21
CA CYS A 30 -2.24 14.61 13.33
C CYS A 30 -1.39 14.29 14.58
N GLN A 31 -1.70 14.88 15.74
CA GLN A 31 -0.77 15.00 16.88
C GLN A 31 -0.04 13.72 17.30
N ARG A 32 -0.70 12.55 17.20
CA ARG A 32 -0.09 11.24 17.52
C ARG A 32 1.05 10.85 16.56
N GLN A 33 0.93 11.23 15.29
CA GLN A 33 1.92 11.00 14.26
C GLN A 33 1.83 12.15 13.22
N PRO A 34 2.53 13.28 13.44
CA PRO A 34 2.39 14.47 12.61
C PRO A 34 3.02 14.33 11.22
N ALA A 35 3.71 13.23 10.95
CA ALA A 35 4.36 12.95 9.68
C ALA A 35 4.10 11.52 9.19
N LEU A 36 3.76 11.37 7.91
CA LEU A 36 3.48 10.07 7.30
C LEU A 36 4.77 9.28 6.95
N GLY A 37 5.89 9.96 6.72
CA GLY A 37 7.16 9.31 6.35
C GLY A 37 7.28 8.92 4.86
N CYS A 38 6.56 9.60 3.96
CA CYS A 38 6.69 9.38 2.53
C CYS A 38 8.11 9.68 2.03
N VAL A 39 8.57 8.91 1.04
CA VAL A 39 9.88 9.08 0.43
C VAL A 39 9.78 9.09 -1.10
N TYR A 40 10.68 9.83 -1.74
CA TYR A 40 10.92 9.76 -3.18
C TYR A 40 12.24 9.03 -3.43
N LYS A 41 12.24 8.04 -4.33
CA LYS A 41 13.41 7.21 -4.64
C LYS A 41 13.49 6.95 -6.14
N LEU A 42 14.70 7.06 -6.69
CA LEU A 42 14.99 6.61 -8.04
C LEU A 42 14.93 5.08 -8.08
N VAL A 43 14.11 4.53 -8.98
CA VAL A 43 13.97 3.08 -9.17
C VAL A 43 14.53 2.60 -10.51
N GLU A 44 14.68 3.50 -11.47
CA GLU A 44 15.15 3.21 -12.82
C GLU A 44 15.66 4.48 -13.50
N ILE A 45 16.71 4.37 -14.32
CA ILE A 45 17.24 5.47 -15.15
C ILE A 45 17.74 4.89 -16.47
N ASN A 46 17.32 5.47 -17.60
CA ASN A 46 17.68 4.99 -18.95
C ASN A 46 17.40 3.50 -19.16
N GLY A 47 16.27 3.01 -18.65
CA GLY A 47 15.90 1.58 -18.69
C GLY A 47 16.73 0.68 -17.77
N GLN A 48 17.66 1.23 -16.98
CA GLN A 48 18.49 0.49 -16.05
C GLN A 48 17.94 0.60 -14.62
N PRO A 49 17.50 -0.52 -14.02
CA PRO A 49 16.96 -0.53 -12.66
C PRO A 49 17.99 -0.10 -11.61
N ARG A 50 17.52 0.55 -10.55
CA ARG A 50 18.35 1.01 -9.42
C ARG A 50 17.83 0.44 -8.11
N ILE A 51 18.75 -0.10 -7.32
CA ILE A 51 18.51 -0.58 -5.96
C ILE A 51 19.43 0.16 -5.00
N LYS A 52 18.87 0.64 -3.89
CA LYS A 52 19.62 1.15 -2.75
C LYS A 52 19.64 0.07 -1.69
N LEU A 53 20.83 -0.42 -1.39
CA LEU A 53 21.06 -1.37 -0.31
C LEU A 53 21.07 -0.67 1.04
N SER A 54 20.73 -1.41 2.09
CA SER A 54 20.79 -0.97 3.47
C SER A 54 20.97 -2.19 4.36
N GLN A 55 21.66 -2.02 5.48
CA GLN A 55 21.74 -3.05 6.53
C GLN A 55 20.35 -3.36 7.12
N ASP A 56 19.47 -2.36 7.12
CA ASP A 56 18.06 -2.53 7.45
C ASP A 56 17.30 -2.98 6.20
N VAL A 57 16.86 -4.24 6.19
CA VAL A 57 16.12 -4.85 5.09
C VAL A 57 14.86 -4.06 4.74
N GLY A 58 14.20 -3.43 5.73
CA GLY A 58 13.04 -2.58 5.51
C GLY A 58 13.34 -1.28 4.74
N LYS A 59 14.62 -0.89 4.63
CA LYS A 59 15.09 0.30 3.90
C LYS A 59 15.69 -0.03 2.54
N VAL A 60 15.67 -1.29 2.12
CA VAL A 60 16.03 -1.70 0.76
C VAL A 60 14.91 -1.26 -0.19
N THR A 61 15.27 -0.57 -1.27
CA THR A 61 14.28 -0.10 -2.25
C THR A 61 13.92 -1.21 -3.23
N ILE A 62 12.66 -1.28 -3.64
CA ILE A 62 12.23 -2.19 -4.72
C ILE A 62 12.60 -1.55 -6.09
N PRO A 63 13.48 -2.16 -6.90
CA PRO A 63 13.98 -1.59 -8.14
C PRO A 63 12.96 -1.61 -9.30
N GLY A 64 13.29 -0.92 -10.39
CA GLY A 64 12.59 -0.94 -11.68
C GLY A 64 11.26 -0.18 -11.72
N HIS A 65 10.78 0.10 -12.94
CA HIS A 65 9.42 0.60 -13.15
C HIS A 65 8.36 -0.49 -12.86
N LYS A 66 7.34 -0.14 -12.07
CA LYS A 66 6.38 -1.07 -11.47
C LYS A 66 4.95 -0.61 -11.64
N GLU A 67 4.05 -1.58 -11.65
CA GLU A 67 2.61 -1.41 -11.58
C GLU A 67 2.06 -1.99 -10.27
N ALA A 68 0.94 -1.44 -9.80
CA ALA A 68 0.27 -1.87 -8.58
C ALA A 68 -1.16 -2.31 -8.87
N TYR A 69 -1.54 -3.47 -8.36
CA TYR A 69 -2.87 -4.06 -8.53
C TYR A 69 -3.47 -4.44 -7.18
N ARG A 70 -4.74 -4.17 -6.96
CA ARG A 70 -5.50 -4.70 -5.84
C ARG A 70 -6.26 -5.94 -6.26
N LEU A 71 -6.04 -7.03 -5.54
CA LEU A 71 -6.69 -8.31 -5.76
C LEU A 71 -7.82 -8.50 -4.75
N PHE A 72 -9.01 -8.82 -5.25
CA PHE A 72 -10.21 -9.02 -4.43
C PHE A 72 -10.59 -10.50 -4.31
N GLY A 73 -11.16 -10.86 -3.17
CA GLY A 73 -11.72 -12.18 -2.91
C GLY A 73 -13.15 -12.31 -3.43
N ALA A 74 -13.65 -13.54 -3.50
CA ALA A 74 -15.03 -13.81 -3.94
C ALA A 74 -16.10 -13.14 -3.05
N ASP A 75 -15.75 -12.82 -1.81
CA ASP A 75 -16.57 -12.06 -0.85
C ASP A 75 -16.62 -10.55 -1.14
N GLY A 76 -15.93 -10.08 -2.19
CA GLY A 76 -15.86 -8.67 -2.57
C GLY A 76 -14.86 -7.85 -1.75
N HIS A 77 -14.12 -8.48 -0.83
CA HIS A 77 -13.13 -7.79 -0.01
C HIS A 77 -11.75 -7.72 -0.69
N ALA A 78 -11.04 -6.61 -0.48
CA ALA A 78 -9.66 -6.48 -0.90
C ALA A 78 -8.77 -7.41 -0.06
N LEU A 79 -8.03 -8.30 -0.71
CA LEU A 79 -7.20 -9.31 -0.04
C LEU A 79 -5.75 -8.85 0.10
N ILE A 80 -5.21 -8.25 -0.97
CA ILE A 80 -3.79 -7.91 -1.09
C ILE A 80 -3.58 -6.88 -2.20
N ASP A 81 -2.64 -5.97 -1.99
CA ASP A 81 -2.08 -5.15 -3.09
C ASP A 81 -0.79 -5.82 -3.58
N LEU A 82 -0.72 -6.06 -4.89
CA LEU A 82 0.36 -6.72 -5.60
C LEU A 82 1.14 -5.71 -6.43
N LEU A 83 2.43 -5.59 -6.16
CA LEU A 83 3.38 -4.89 -7.02
C LEU A 83 3.97 -5.86 -8.05
N GLN A 84 4.03 -5.43 -9.30
CA GLN A 84 4.64 -6.18 -10.41
C GLN A 84 5.53 -5.24 -11.22
N ARG A 85 6.47 -5.78 -11.97
CA ARG A 85 7.20 -5.01 -12.98
C ARG A 85 6.22 -4.59 -14.07
N SER A 86 6.43 -3.40 -14.61
CA SER A 86 5.62 -2.88 -15.73
C SER A 86 5.69 -3.72 -17.02
N THR A 87 6.69 -4.58 -17.14
CA THR A 87 6.86 -5.52 -18.26
C THR A 87 6.12 -6.84 -18.07
N GLU A 88 5.56 -7.11 -16.88
CA GLU A 88 4.77 -8.31 -16.63
C GLU A 88 3.35 -8.15 -17.17
N PRO A 89 2.70 -9.22 -17.64
CA PRO A 89 1.27 -9.19 -17.90
C PRO A 89 0.51 -8.90 -16.60
N ALA A 90 -0.55 -8.11 -16.72
CA ALA A 90 -1.44 -7.81 -15.60
C ALA A 90 -2.07 -9.10 -15.04
N PRO A 91 -2.38 -9.16 -13.74
CA PRO A 91 -3.04 -10.32 -13.17
C PRO A 91 -4.49 -10.38 -13.65
N GLU A 92 -4.97 -11.57 -13.96
CA GLU A 92 -6.32 -11.79 -14.48
C GLU A 92 -7.26 -12.40 -13.45
N VAL A 93 -8.56 -12.10 -13.59
CA VAL A 93 -9.62 -12.70 -12.77
C VAL A 93 -9.65 -14.21 -12.99
N GLY A 94 -9.78 -14.97 -11.89
CA GLY A 94 -9.83 -16.44 -11.93
C GLY A 94 -8.47 -17.11 -12.16
N GLN A 95 -7.41 -16.36 -12.45
CA GLN A 95 -6.07 -16.91 -12.58
C GLN A 95 -5.32 -16.92 -11.25
N LYS A 96 -4.60 -18.01 -10.99
CA LYS A 96 -3.85 -18.19 -9.74
C LYS A 96 -2.55 -17.37 -9.78
N VAL A 97 -2.41 -16.44 -8.85
CA VAL A 97 -1.23 -15.56 -8.72
C VAL A 97 -0.47 -15.92 -7.44
N LEU A 98 0.86 -16.09 -7.54
CA LEU A 98 1.73 -16.22 -6.38
C LEU A 98 2.12 -14.83 -5.87
N CYS A 99 1.68 -14.50 -4.66
CA CYS A 99 1.99 -13.23 -3.99
C CYS A 99 3.03 -13.48 -2.89
N ARG A 100 4.14 -12.75 -2.91
CA ARG A 100 5.26 -12.93 -1.99
C ARG A 100 5.53 -11.65 -1.21
N HIS A 101 5.88 -11.77 0.07
CA HIS A 101 6.49 -10.66 0.78
C HIS A 101 7.87 -10.37 0.15
N PRO A 102 8.24 -9.10 -0.11
CA PRO A 102 9.46 -8.77 -0.83
C PRO A 102 10.75 -9.22 -0.15
N PHE A 103 10.72 -9.38 1.18
CA PHE A 103 11.94 -9.67 1.98
C PHE A 103 11.77 -10.75 3.05
N GLN A 104 10.64 -11.46 3.10
CA GLN A 104 10.38 -12.50 4.11
C GLN A 104 9.87 -13.73 3.38
N GLU A 105 10.78 -14.65 3.07
CA GLU A 105 10.52 -15.75 2.13
C GLU A 105 9.39 -16.69 2.57
N SER A 106 9.24 -16.88 3.88
CA SER A 106 8.18 -17.68 4.48
C SER A 106 6.79 -17.07 4.32
N LYS A 107 6.69 -15.76 4.06
CA LYS A 107 5.41 -15.06 3.85
C LYS A 107 5.06 -15.02 2.38
N ARG A 108 4.33 -16.04 1.94
CA ARG A 108 3.82 -16.15 0.57
C ARG A 108 2.47 -16.85 0.54
N ALA A 109 1.64 -16.51 -0.43
CA ALA A 109 0.33 -17.10 -0.60
C ALA A 109 -0.08 -17.10 -2.08
N TYR A 110 -0.92 -18.05 -2.46
CA TYR A 110 -1.62 -17.99 -3.72
C TYR A 110 -2.94 -17.24 -3.57
N VAL A 111 -3.26 -16.40 -4.54
CA VAL A 111 -4.54 -15.70 -4.64
C VAL A 111 -5.17 -16.03 -5.98
N ILE A 112 -6.47 -16.33 -5.98
CA ILE A 112 -7.29 -16.41 -7.19
C ILE A 112 -8.27 -15.23 -7.09
N PRO A 113 -8.02 -14.12 -7.79
CA PRO A 113 -8.81 -12.92 -7.62
C PRO A 113 -10.17 -13.06 -8.31
N SER A 114 -11.23 -12.62 -7.64
CA SER A 114 -12.57 -12.44 -8.24
C SER A 114 -12.68 -11.13 -9.02
N LYS A 115 -11.85 -10.16 -8.65
CA LYS A 115 -11.71 -8.84 -9.30
C LYS A 115 -10.27 -8.40 -9.16
N VAL A 116 -9.77 -7.73 -10.19
CA VAL A 116 -8.47 -7.08 -10.22
C VAL A 116 -8.68 -5.59 -10.48
N GLU A 117 -8.08 -4.72 -9.68
CA GLU A 117 -8.11 -3.27 -9.87
C GLU A 117 -6.69 -2.75 -10.06
N HIS A 118 -6.42 -2.11 -11.19
CA HIS A 118 -5.17 -1.39 -11.42
C HIS A 118 -5.18 -0.05 -10.65
N LEU A 119 -4.15 0.17 -9.82
CA LEU A 119 -4.12 1.27 -8.85
C LEU A 119 -3.45 2.54 -9.40
N TYR A 120 -2.47 2.40 -10.27
CA TYR A 120 -1.80 3.54 -10.88
C TYR A 120 -2.62 4.10 -12.04
N LYS A 121 -2.69 5.43 -12.13
CA LYS A 121 -3.38 6.14 -13.21
C LYS A 121 -2.50 7.28 -13.68
N VAL A 122 -2.39 7.43 -15.00
CA VAL A 122 -1.62 8.52 -15.61
C VAL A 122 -2.46 9.79 -15.57
N TYR A 123 -2.16 10.69 -14.62
CA TYR A 123 -2.80 12.01 -14.54
C TYR A 123 -2.14 13.05 -15.42
N TRP A 124 -0.86 12.86 -15.75
CA TRP A 124 -0.02 13.79 -16.48
C TRP A 124 0.89 13.03 -17.42
N THR A 125 0.87 13.37 -18.71
CA THR A 125 1.86 12.91 -19.69
C THR A 125 2.14 13.99 -20.72
N GLU A 126 3.33 13.99 -21.31
CA GLU A 126 3.73 14.94 -22.37
C GLU A 126 3.48 16.43 -22.03
N GLY A 127 3.71 16.80 -20.76
CA GLY A 127 3.54 18.18 -20.29
C GLY A 127 2.08 18.62 -20.12
N ARG A 128 1.10 17.71 -20.20
CA ARG A 128 -0.33 18.03 -20.11
C ARG A 128 -1.04 17.14 -19.10
N ILE A 129 -2.07 17.70 -18.47
CA ILE A 129 -3.00 16.95 -17.63
C ILE A 129 -3.92 16.13 -18.54
N CYS A 130 -4.01 14.83 -18.28
CA CYS A 130 -4.83 13.90 -19.04
C CYS A 130 -6.10 13.48 -18.28
N ILE A 131 -6.07 13.57 -16.95
CA ILE A 131 -7.20 13.27 -16.08
C ILE A 131 -7.41 14.44 -15.14
N TYR A 132 -8.58 15.05 -15.20
CA TYR A 132 -8.93 16.15 -14.32
C TYR A 132 -9.37 15.62 -12.94
N PRO A 133 -9.05 16.36 -11.85
CA PRO A 133 -9.53 16.02 -10.52
C PRO A 133 -11.05 15.94 -10.45
N LYS A 134 -11.55 14.93 -9.73
CA LYS A 134 -12.99 14.76 -9.49
C LYS A 134 -13.51 15.76 -8.44
N PRO A 135 -14.80 16.13 -8.48
CA PRO A 135 -15.44 16.88 -7.42
C PRO A 135 -15.27 16.23 -6.04
N LEU A 136 -15.23 17.04 -4.97
CA LEU A 136 -15.04 16.54 -3.60
C LEU A 136 -16.08 15.51 -3.16
N VAL A 137 -17.33 15.65 -3.63
CA VAL A 137 -18.41 14.70 -3.34
C VAL A 137 -18.08 13.31 -3.88
N GLU A 138 -17.63 13.21 -5.14
CA GLU A 138 -17.21 11.94 -5.73
C GLU A 138 -15.97 11.36 -5.03
N VAL A 139 -15.04 12.20 -4.60
CA VAL A 139 -13.86 11.74 -3.84
C VAL A 139 -14.29 11.15 -2.50
N ARG A 140 -15.23 11.80 -1.79
CA ARG A 140 -15.80 11.31 -0.53
C ARG A 140 -16.52 9.98 -0.73
N GLU A 141 -17.39 9.89 -1.73
CA GLU A 141 -18.13 8.66 -2.06
C GLU A 141 -17.18 7.51 -2.40
N ARG A 142 -16.13 7.79 -3.18
CA ARG A 142 -15.09 6.82 -3.49
C ARG A 142 -14.42 6.31 -2.23
N VAL A 143 -13.98 7.19 -1.32
CA VAL A 143 -13.36 6.78 -0.05
C VAL A 143 -14.31 5.91 0.77
N GLN A 144 -15.58 6.31 0.91
CA GLN A 144 -16.58 5.53 1.63
C GLN A 144 -16.81 4.15 1.00
N SER A 145 -16.87 4.08 -0.34
CA SER A 145 -17.00 2.80 -1.05
C SER A 145 -15.77 1.92 -0.87
N SER A 146 -14.56 2.48 -0.95
CA SER A 146 -13.31 1.75 -0.74
C SER A 146 -13.20 1.19 0.68
N LEU A 147 -13.56 1.97 1.71
CA LEU A 147 -13.56 1.49 3.10
C LEU A 147 -14.51 0.31 3.31
N ARG A 148 -15.64 0.24 2.59
CA ARG A 148 -16.56 -0.91 2.65
C ARG A 148 -15.94 -2.18 2.07
N THR A 149 -14.98 -2.07 1.15
CA THR A 149 -14.28 -3.23 0.58
C THR A 149 -13.22 -3.81 1.51
N LEU A 150 -12.81 -3.12 2.57
CA LEU A 150 -11.86 -3.65 3.55
C LEU A 150 -12.58 -4.52 4.59
N ARG A 151 -11.96 -5.65 4.95
CA ARG A 151 -12.45 -6.50 6.03
C ARG A 151 -12.45 -5.75 7.36
N GLN A 152 -13.34 -6.13 8.27
CA GLN A 152 -13.53 -5.45 9.55
C GLN A 152 -12.30 -5.50 10.45
N ASP A 153 -11.52 -6.57 10.41
CA ASP A 153 -10.31 -6.74 11.22
C ASP A 153 -9.15 -5.83 10.80
N ILE A 154 -9.16 -5.32 9.56
CA ILE A 154 -8.20 -4.31 9.09
C ILE A 154 -8.62 -2.91 9.57
N LYS A 155 -9.92 -2.68 9.78
CA LYS A 155 -10.50 -1.37 10.12
C LYS A 155 -10.61 -1.10 11.62
N ARG A 156 -10.36 -2.10 12.47
CA ARG A 156 -10.47 -1.93 13.93
C ARG A 156 -9.42 -0.94 14.44
N ASN A 157 -9.81 -0.13 15.42
CA ASN A 157 -8.93 0.90 15.98
C ASN A 157 -7.81 0.26 16.83
N LEU A 158 -8.15 -0.80 17.58
CA LEU A 158 -7.20 -1.50 18.44
C LEU A 158 -6.58 -2.70 17.71
N ASN A 159 -5.25 -2.69 17.59
CA ASN A 159 -4.44 -3.76 17.01
C ASN A 159 -4.90 -4.22 15.61
N PRO A 160 -5.16 -3.34 14.62
CA PRO A 160 -5.65 -3.74 13.30
C PRO A 160 -4.78 -4.83 12.65
N THR A 161 -5.42 -5.78 11.96
CA THR A 161 -4.69 -6.73 11.11
C THR A 161 -3.97 -5.94 10.01
N PRO A 162 -2.63 -6.09 9.85
CA PRO A 162 -1.93 -5.40 8.78
C PRO A 162 -2.46 -5.80 7.41
N TYR A 163 -2.78 -4.81 6.58
CA TYR A 163 -3.14 -5.05 5.19
C TYR A 163 -1.93 -5.57 4.42
N LYS A 164 -2.13 -6.57 3.57
CA LYS A 164 -1.05 -7.24 2.87
C LYS A 164 -0.63 -6.44 1.64
N VAL A 165 0.67 -6.22 1.51
CA VAL A 165 1.32 -5.74 0.29
C VAL A 165 2.36 -6.78 -0.11
N ALA A 166 2.31 -7.23 -1.36
CA ALA A 166 3.18 -8.26 -1.89
C ALA A 166 3.79 -7.83 -3.23
N VAL A 167 4.77 -8.60 -3.67
CA VAL A 167 5.36 -8.55 -5.00
C VAL A 167 5.02 -9.83 -5.77
N SER A 168 4.98 -9.77 -7.10
CA SER A 168 4.91 -10.96 -7.94
C SER A 168 6.15 -11.83 -7.77
N ASP A 169 6.06 -13.08 -8.20
CA ASP A 169 7.20 -13.99 -8.21
C ASP A 169 8.34 -13.47 -9.11
N ASN A 170 8.03 -12.87 -10.26
CA ASN A 170 9.04 -12.27 -11.12
C ASN A 170 9.74 -11.07 -10.45
N LEU A 171 8.97 -10.15 -9.86
CA LEU A 171 9.53 -9.00 -9.15
C LEU A 171 10.32 -9.44 -7.90
N TYR A 172 9.86 -10.47 -7.18
CA TYR A 172 10.59 -11.07 -6.07
C TYR A 172 11.98 -11.53 -6.50
N THR A 173 12.05 -12.39 -7.52
CA THR A 173 13.31 -12.92 -8.03
C THR A 173 14.22 -11.80 -8.52
N PHE A 174 13.67 -10.84 -9.25
CA PHE A 174 14.39 -9.67 -9.74
C PHE A 174 15.00 -8.81 -8.62
N ILE A 175 14.28 -8.60 -7.50
CA ILE A 175 14.81 -7.91 -6.32
C ILE A 175 16.04 -8.65 -5.79
N HIS A 176 15.94 -9.96 -5.60
CA HIS A 176 16.98 -10.77 -4.96
C HIS A 176 18.22 -10.93 -5.85
N GLU A 177 18.04 -11.10 -7.16
CA GLU A 177 19.14 -11.11 -8.13
C GLU A 177 19.91 -9.78 -8.11
N LEU A 178 19.20 -8.65 -8.19
CA LEU A 178 19.85 -7.34 -8.20
C LEU A 178 20.49 -7.03 -6.84
N TRP A 179 19.91 -7.50 -5.74
CA TRP A 179 20.51 -7.39 -4.41
C TRP A 179 21.83 -8.18 -4.34
N LEU A 180 21.84 -9.45 -4.75
CA LEU A 180 23.04 -10.30 -4.74
C LEU A 180 24.17 -9.74 -5.60
N GLN A 181 23.84 -9.16 -6.76
CA GLN A 181 24.83 -8.54 -7.65
C GLN A 181 25.50 -7.28 -7.06
N ASN A 182 24.82 -6.58 -6.13
CA ASN A 182 25.31 -5.33 -5.58
C ASN A 182 25.73 -5.44 -4.11
N ALA A 183 25.42 -6.54 -3.44
CA ALA A 183 25.79 -6.78 -2.05
C ALA A 183 27.32 -6.87 -1.93
N PRO A 184 27.93 -6.21 -0.92
CA PRO A 184 29.36 -6.27 -0.73
C PRO A 184 29.80 -7.72 -0.45
N ILE A 185 30.86 -8.15 -1.14
CA ILE A 185 31.50 -9.44 -0.91
C ILE A 185 32.57 -9.21 0.17
N GLY A 186 32.48 -9.95 1.27
CA GLY A 186 33.51 -9.94 2.30
C GLY A 186 34.72 -10.76 1.85
N GLU A 187 35.92 -10.24 2.06
CA GLU A 187 37.15 -11.01 1.96
C GLU A 187 37.49 -11.58 3.35
N LEU A 188 37.78 -12.88 3.41
CA LEU A 188 38.29 -13.53 4.62
C LEU A 188 39.81 -13.63 4.50
N SER A 189 40.53 -12.91 5.35
CA SER A 189 41.99 -12.99 5.52
C SER A 189 42.37 -13.74 6.77
#